data_AF-A0A368TJ10-F1
#
_entry.id   AF-A0A368TJ10-F1
#
_cell.length_a   1.000
_cell.length_b   1.000
_cell.length_c   1.000
_cell.angle_alpha   90.00
_cell.angle_beta   90.00
_cell.angle_gamma   90.00
#
_symmetry.space_group_name_H-M   'P 1'
#
loop_
_entity.id
_entity.type
_entity.pdbx_description
1 polymer ?
#
loop_
_entity_poly.entity_id
_entity_poly.type
_entity_poly.pdbx_seq_one_letter_code
_entity_poly.pdbx_strand_id
1 'polypeptide(L)'
;MEGDKKEDTECVADFSEVKALVEEVLDLVDHKHLNEIIDYPTSENIALFLRAEFEKKFKDSNFGVTLHSIKIWEGKDKWVMVEVD
;
A
#
# COMPACT_ATOMS: atom_id res chain seq x y z
N MET A 1 1.86 -6.48 4.04
CA MET A 1 1.16 -7.65 3.47
C MET A 1 1.48 -8.87 4.31
N GLU A 2 0.60 -9.86 4.32
CA GLU A 2 0.77 -11.14 5.01
C GLU A 2 0.37 -12.29 4.09
N GLY A 3 0.88 -13.48 4.35
CA GLY A 3 0.56 -14.70 3.61
C GLY A 3 1.46 -15.84 4.01
N ASP A 4 1.16 -17.03 3.51
CA ASP A 4 1.93 -18.22 3.80
C ASP A 4 3.28 -18.20 3.07
N LYS A 5 4.30 -18.78 3.73
CA LYS A 5 5.60 -19.00 3.10
C LYS A 5 5.46 -20.07 2.02
N LYS A 6 5.83 -19.74 0.78
CA LYS A 6 5.84 -20.68 -0.35
C LYS A 6 7.08 -21.58 -0.28
N GLU A 7 6.91 -22.90 -0.45
CA GLU A 7 8.00 -23.89 -0.30
C GLU A 7 9.06 -23.78 -1.42
N ASP A 8 8.67 -23.32 -2.61
CA ASP A 8 9.53 -23.21 -3.78
C ASP A 8 10.40 -21.96 -3.76
N THR A 9 9.88 -20.83 -3.26
CA THR A 9 10.59 -19.55 -3.23
C THR A 9 11.08 -19.15 -1.83
N GLU A 10 10.67 -19.86 -0.78
CA GLU A 10 10.90 -19.51 0.63
C GLU A 10 10.42 -18.09 1.01
N CYS A 11 9.53 -17.51 0.20
CA CYS A 11 9.00 -16.14 0.33
C CYS A 11 7.48 -16.17 0.44
N VAL A 12 6.88 -15.11 0.98
CA VAL A 12 5.40 -14.96 1.02
C VAL A 12 4.84 -14.50 -0.34
N ALA A 13 5.61 -13.69 -1.08
CA ALA A 13 5.34 -13.28 -2.46
C ALA A 13 6.64 -12.84 -3.14
N ASP A 14 6.62 -12.72 -4.47
CA ASP A 14 7.72 -12.11 -5.21
C ASP A 14 7.77 -10.61 -4.93
N PHE A 15 8.92 -10.11 -4.48
CA PHE A 15 9.09 -8.70 -4.11
C PHE A 15 8.97 -7.76 -5.32
N SER A 16 9.41 -8.19 -6.50
CA SER A 16 9.38 -7.37 -7.71
C SER A 16 7.95 -7.13 -8.20
N GLU A 17 7.10 -8.17 -8.14
CA GLU A 17 5.68 -8.07 -8.49
C GLU A 17 4.94 -7.13 -7.53
N VAL A 18 5.18 -7.30 -6.22
CA VAL A 18 4.58 -6.44 -5.19
C VAL A 18 5.05 -4.99 -5.35
N LYS A 19 6.34 -4.77 -5.63
CA LYS A 19 6.90 -3.44 -5.85
C LYS A 19 6.26 -2.74 -7.06
N ALA A 20 6.04 -3.45 -8.16
CA ALA A 20 5.38 -2.90 -9.34
C ALA A 20 3.92 -2.48 -9.04
N LEU A 21 3.18 -3.30 -8.29
CA LEU A 21 1.84 -2.93 -7.80
C LEU A 21 1.92 -1.69 -6.90
N VAL A 22 2.92 -1.62 -6.02
CA VAL A 22 3.11 -0.48 -5.13
C VAL A 22 3.34 0.81 -5.90
N GLU A 23 4.22 0.78 -6.89
CA GLU A 23 4.51 1.92 -7.77
C GLU A 23 3.26 2.38 -8.52
N GLU A 24 2.45 1.45 -9.05
CA GLU A 24 1.21 1.78 -9.77
C GLU A 24 0.22 2.56 -8.88
N VAL A 25 0.09 2.21 -7.60
CA VAL A 25 -0.78 2.94 -6.67
C VAL A 25 -0.16 4.28 -6.28
N LEU A 26 1.16 4.34 -6.07
CA LEU A 26 1.84 5.59 -5.73
C LEU A 26 1.78 6.62 -6.87
N ASP A 27 1.75 6.18 -8.13
CA ASP A 27 1.54 7.04 -9.30
C ASP A 27 0.20 7.81 -9.24
N LEU A 28 -0.76 7.38 -8.41
CA LEU A 28 -2.00 8.14 -8.17
C LEU A 28 -1.73 9.47 -7.47
N VAL A 29 -0.67 9.57 -6.67
CA VAL A 29 -0.37 10.72 -5.79
C VAL A 29 1.00 11.35 -6.02
N ASP A 30 1.96 10.64 -6.62
CA ASP A 30 3.31 11.16 -6.86
C ASP A 30 3.31 12.37 -7.81
N HIS A 31 4.10 13.39 -7.47
CA HIS A 31 4.20 14.66 -8.20
C HIS A 31 2.84 15.35 -8.52
N LYS A 32 1.81 15.13 -7.68
CA LYS A 32 0.47 15.71 -7.85
C LYS A 32 0.07 16.63 -6.69
N HIS A 33 -0.89 17.51 -6.96
CA HIS A 33 -1.50 18.33 -5.92
C HIS A 33 -2.56 17.52 -5.17
N LEU A 34 -2.26 17.06 -3.96
CA LEU A 34 -3.11 16.14 -3.21
C LEU A 34 -4.52 16.66 -2.94
N ASN A 35 -4.73 17.98 -2.81
CA ASN A 35 -6.07 18.54 -2.60
C ASN A 35 -7.00 18.37 -3.83
N GLU A 36 -6.49 17.99 -4.99
CA GLU A 36 -7.31 17.65 -6.17
C GLU A 36 -7.80 16.19 -6.14
N ILE A 37 -7.24 15.37 -5.24
CA ILE A 37 -7.48 13.92 -5.14
C ILE A 37 -8.19 13.59 -3.82
N ILE A 38 -7.83 14.29 -2.74
CA ILE A 38 -8.29 14.06 -1.37
C ILE A 38 -8.67 15.41 -0.76
N ASP A 39 -9.92 15.61 -0.36
CA ASP A 39 -10.45 16.90 0.14
C ASP A 39 -9.65 17.48 1.32
N TYR A 40 -9.21 16.62 2.24
CA TYR A 40 -8.37 16.98 3.39
C TYR A 40 -7.16 16.04 3.44
N PRO A 41 -6.05 16.33 2.74
CA PRO A 41 -4.93 15.41 2.57
C PRO A 41 -4.00 15.40 3.80
N THR A 42 -4.56 15.12 4.98
CA THR A 42 -3.74 14.78 6.16
C THR A 42 -3.07 13.43 5.95
N SER A 43 -2.00 13.15 6.70
CA SER A 43 -1.32 11.85 6.66
C SER A 43 -2.30 10.69 6.88
N GLU A 44 -3.21 10.80 7.85
CA GLU A 44 -4.24 9.79 8.13
C GLU A 44 -5.16 9.55 6.92
N ASN A 45 -5.65 10.61 6.28
CA ASN A 45 -6.55 10.51 5.12
C ASN A 45 -5.83 9.99 3.87
N ILE A 46 -4.57 10.37 3.66
CA ILE A 46 -3.71 9.81 2.61
C ILE A 46 -3.53 8.31 2.82
N ALA A 47 -3.29 7.87 4.06
CA ALA A 47 -3.15 6.46 4.37
C ALA A 47 -4.46 5.70 4.08
N LEU A 48 -5.61 6.19 4.55
CA LEU A 48 -6.91 5.57 4.25
C LEU A 48 -7.19 5.48 2.75
N PHE A 49 -6.89 6.53 1.99
CA PHE A 49 -7.00 6.54 0.54
C PHE A 49 -6.10 5.48 -0.11
N LEU A 50 -4.80 5.51 0.19
CA LEU A 50 -3.85 4.56 -0.40
C LEU A 50 -4.18 3.12 -0.01
N ARG A 51 -4.64 2.87 1.22
CA ARG A 51 -5.09 1.54 1.65
C ARG A 51 -6.21 1.03 0.76
N ALA A 52 -7.25 1.84 0.53
CA ALA A 52 -8.37 1.44 -0.31
C ALA A 52 -7.93 1.12 -1.76
N GLU A 53 -6.99 1.90 -2.31
CA GLU A 53 -6.43 1.62 -3.64
C GLU A 53 -5.55 0.36 -3.66
N PHE A 54 -4.72 0.15 -2.63
CA PHE A 54 -3.96 -1.08 -2.46
C PHE A 54 -4.88 -2.30 -2.33
N GLU A 55 -5.93 -2.25 -1.51
CA GLU A 55 -6.86 -3.37 -1.32
C GLU A 55 -7.52 -3.79 -2.64
N LYS A 56 -7.92 -2.82 -3.49
CA LYS A 56 -8.43 -3.11 -4.84
C LYS A 56 -7.38 -3.85 -5.68
N LYS A 57 -6.15 -3.33 -5.73
CA LYS A 57 -5.06 -3.90 -6.54
C LYS A 57 -4.62 -5.27 -6.05
N PHE A 58 -4.48 -5.47 -4.74
CA PHE A 58 -4.12 -6.77 -4.16
C PHE A 58 -5.23 -7.80 -4.39
N LYS A 59 -6.50 -7.40 -4.33
CA LYS A 59 -7.64 -8.30 -4.64
C LYS A 59 -7.63 -8.79 -6.09
N ASP A 60 -7.20 -7.94 -7.02
CA ASP A 60 -7.11 -8.29 -8.45
C ASP A 60 -5.79 -9.01 -8.79
N SER A 61 -4.82 -9.05 -7.86
CA SER A 61 -3.53 -9.72 -8.02
C SER A 61 -3.62 -11.23 -7.73
N ASN A 62 -2.65 -12.00 -8.23
CA ASN A 62 -2.53 -13.43 -7.95
C ASN A 62 -1.34 -13.76 -7.02
N PHE A 63 -0.97 -12.82 -6.12
CA PHE A 63 0.22 -12.96 -5.31
C PHE A 63 0.10 -14.00 -4.19
N GLY A 64 -1.13 -14.32 -3.76
CA GLY A 64 -1.39 -15.20 -2.62
C GLY A 64 -1.13 -14.54 -1.27
N VAL A 65 -1.19 -13.20 -1.22
CA VAL A 65 -1.02 -12.39 0.00
C VAL A 65 -2.17 -11.40 0.16
N THR A 66 -2.43 -11.00 1.39
CA THR A 66 -3.40 -9.96 1.74
C THR A 66 -2.70 -8.71 2.25
N LEU A 67 -3.31 -7.54 2.06
CA LEU A 67 -2.80 -6.30 2.63
C LEU A 67 -3.07 -6.28 4.14
N HIS A 68 -2.02 -6.53 4.94
CA HIS A 68 -2.11 -6.48 6.41
C HIS A 68 -2.06 -5.05 6.98
N SER A 69 -1.08 -4.25 6.57
CA SER A 69 -0.94 -2.88 7.01
C SER A 69 -0.23 -2.03 5.97
N ILE A 70 -0.50 -0.73 6.05
CA ILE A 70 0.24 0.31 5.35
C ILE A 70 0.80 1.29 6.37
N LYS A 71 2.01 1.80 6.11
CA LYS A 71 2.62 2.87 6.89
C LYS A 71 3.15 3.92 5.95
N ILE A 72 2.76 5.17 6.19
CA ILE A 72 3.30 6.32 5.45
C ILE A 72 4.06 7.24 6.40
N TRP A 73 5.08 7.91 5.86
CA TRP A 73 5.93 8.83 6.59
C TRP A 73 5.78 10.23 5.97
N GLU A 74 5.29 11.19 6.74
CA GLU A 74 5.22 12.60 6.31
C GLU A 74 6.60 13.26 6.38
N GLY A 75 7.41 12.80 7.33
CA GLY A 75 8.77 13.27 7.54
C GLY A 75 9.49 12.40 8.55
N LYS A 76 10.66 12.86 8.98
CA LYS A 76 11.46 12.16 9.98
C LYS A 76 10.65 11.97 11.27
N ASP A 77 10.54 10.73 11.71
CA ASP A 77 9.88 10.32 12.96
C ASP A 77 8.37 10.66 13.06
N LYS A 78 7.72 11.02 11.94
CA LYS A 78 6.28 11.29 11.86
C LYS A 78 5.62 10.37 10.83
N TRP A 79 4.75 9.51 11.31
CA TRP A 79 4.11 8.49 10.48
C TRP A 79 2.70 8.19 10.97
N VAL A 80 1.90 7.63 10.08
CA VAL A 80 0.62 6.97 10.42
C VAL A 80 0.65 5.55 9.86
N MET A 81 0.03 4.62 10.58
CA MET A 81 -0.18 3.25 10.15
C MET A 81 -1.68 2.97 10.17
N VAL A 82 -2.15 2.26 9.15
CA VAL A 82 -3.48 1.67 9.12
C VAL A 82 -3.28 0.16 8.97
N GLU A 83 -3.79 -0.62 9.91
CA GLU A 83 -3.66 -2.09 9.99
C GLU A 83 -5.05 -2.72 10.00
N VAL A 84 -5.17 -3.99 9.56
CA VAL A 84 -6.43 -4.75 9.70
C VAL A 84 -6.69 -4.95 11.20
N ASP A 85 -7.95 -4.81 11.63
CA ASP A 85 -8.36 -5.08 13.02
C ASP A 85 -8.14 -6.55 13.43
#